data_AF-A0AAV0HDG1-F1
#
_entry.id   AF-A0AAV0HDG1-F1
#
_cell.length_a   1.000
_cell.length_b   1.000
_cell.length_c   1.000
_cell.angle_alpha   90.00
_cell.angle_beta   90.00
_cell.angle_gamma   90.00
#
_symmetry.space_group_name_H-M   'P 1'
#
loop_
_entity.id
_entity.type
_entity.pdbx_description
1 polymer ?
#
loop_
_entity_poly.entity_id
_entity_poly.type
_entity_poly.pdbx_seq_one_letter_code
_entity_poly.pdbx_strand_id
1 'polypeptide(L)'
;MPAPVCSCTGIFRQCYKWGNGGWQSSCCTTTLSMYPLPAVPNKRHARIGGRKMSGSAFSKLLSRLAAEGHDLAHPVDLKNHWAKHGTNRYITIK
;
A
#
# COMPACT_ATOMS: atom_id res chain seq x y z
N MET A 1 -8.37 -6.15 -13.31
CA MET A 1 -7.77 -4.91 -12.76
C MET A 1 -6.36 -5.25 -12.30
N PRO A 2 -5.34 -4.52 -12.80
CA PRO A 2 -3.93 -4.83 -12.55
C PRO A 2 -3.52 -4.58 -11.09
N ALA A 3 -2.46 -5.24 -10.63
CA ALA A 3 -1.92 -4.96 -9.29
C ALA A 3 -1.51 -3.48 -9.19
N PRO A 4 -1.89 -2.76 -8.13
CA PRO A 4 -1.53 -1.37 -7.96
C PRO A 4 -0.02 -1.22 -7.76
N VAL A 5 0.47 -0.03 -8.04
CA VAL A 5 1.89 0.33 -7.96
C VAL A 5 2.08 1.42 -6.92
N CYS A 6 3.33 1.71 -6.58
CA CYS A 6 3.69 2.83 -5.74
C CYS A 6 4.91 3.55 -6.29
N SER A 7 4.78 4.85 -6.54
CA SER A 7 5.83 5.72 -7.08
C SER A 7 6.64 6.47 -6.02
N CYS A 8 6.61 6.04 -4.75
CA CYS A 8 7.34 6.70 -3.65
C CYS A 8 8.85 6.89 -3.94
N THR A 9 9.45 6.02 -4.75
CA THR A 9 10.88 6.05 -5.12
C THR A 9 11.17 6.75 -6.46
N GLY A 10 10.16 7.36 -7.09
CA GLY A 10 10.25 7.88 -8.45
C GLY A 10 10.08 6.82 -9.56
N ILE A 11 10.07 5.53 -9.19
CA ILE A 11 9.82 4.40 -10.09
C ILE A 11 8.55 3.68 -9.63
N PHE A 12 7.71 3.22 -10.56
CA PHE A 12 6.54 2.40 -10.25
C PHE A 12 6.97 1.02 -9.74
N ARG A 13 6.82 0.79 -8.44
CA ARG A 13 7.06 -0.52 -7.81
C ARG A 13 5.74 -1.19 -7.52
N GLN A 14 5.57 -2.42 -7.99
CA GLN A 14 4.36 -3.21 -7.74
C GLN A 14 4.13 -3.40 -6.23
N CYS A 15 2.90 -3.16 -5.77
CA CYS A 15 2.46 -3.47 -4.42
C CYS A 15 2.10 -4.95 -4.31
N TYR A 16 2.21 -5.52 -3.12
CA TYR A 16 1.85 -6.92 -2.88
C TYR A 16 0.55 -7.03 -2.07
N LYS A 17 -0.12 -8.18 -2.21
CA LYS A 17 -1.35 -8.48 -1.50
C LYS A 17 -1.11 -8.53 0.01
N TRP A 18 -2.05 -7.97 0.77
CA TRP A 18 -1.99 -7.95 2.22
C TRP A 18 -3.38 -8.18 2.84
N GLY A 19 -3.51 -9.18 3.70
CA GLY A 19 -4.77 -9.51 4.38
C GLY A 19 -5.91 -9.85 3.41
N ASN A 20 -7.16 -9.59 3.82
CA ASN A 20 -8.32 -9.86 2.99
C ASN A 20 -8.50 -8.78 1.91
N GLY A 21 -7.89 -9.00 0.76
CA GLY A 21 -8.02 -8.13 -0.42
C GLY A 21 -7.28 -6.79 -0.35
N GLY A 22 -6.52 -6.54 0.71
CA GLY A 22 -5.73 -5.32 0.86
C GLY A 22 -4.41 -5.35 0.12
N TRP A 23 -3.69 -4.24 0.23
CA TRP A 23 -2.42 -4.00 -0.44
C TRP A 23 -1.39 -3.42 0.51
N GLN A 24 -0.13 -3.74 0.25
CA GLN A 24 1.00 -3.20 0.97
C GLN A 24 2.07 -2.69 0.00
N SER A 25 2.60 -1.51 0.30
CA SER A 25 3.70 -0.90 -0.46
C SER A 25 4.96 -1.76 -0.35
N SER A 26 5.63 -1.93 -1.48
CA SER A 26 6.93 -2.58 -1.55
C SER A 26 8.11 -1.62 -1.39
N CYS A 27 7.87 -0.30 -1.48
CA CYS A 27 8.92 0.70 -1.62
C CYS A 27 8.84 1.89 -0.64
N CYS A 28 7.81 1.99 0.19
CA CYS A 28 7.77 3.04 1.20
C CYS A 28 7.02 2.67 2.48
N THR A 29 7.53 3.20 3.58
CA THR A 29 6.85 3.33 4.87
C THR A 29 6.30 4.76 4.98
N THR A 30 5.90 5.20 6.17
CA THR A 30 5.49 6.59 6.40
C THR A 30 6.66 7.58 6.41
N THR A 31 7.87 7.11 6.71
CA THR A 31 9.07 7.95 6.86
C THR A 31 10.20 7.59 5.90
N LEU A 32 10.08 6.48 5.17
CA LEU A 32 11.13 5.96 4.31
C LEU A 32 10.57 5.67 2.92
N SER A 33 11.31 6.07 1.88
CA SER A 33 11.02 5.72 0.49
C SER A 33 12.27 5.11 -0.15
N MET A 34 12.33 3.79 -0.23
CA MET A 34 13.40 3.03 -0.87
C MET A 34 12.93 1.65 -1.30
N TYR A 35 13.53 1.09 -2.34
CA TYR A 35 13.24 -0.26 -2.79
C TYR A 35 14.53 -1.07 -3.00
N PRO A 36 14.64 -2.29 -2.44
CA PRO A 36 13.67 -2.91 -1.53
C PRO A 36 13.68 -2.25 -0.14
N LEU A 37 12.58 -2.35 0.61
CA LEU A 37 12.54 -1.89 2.01
C LEU A 37 13.59 -2.62 2.87
N PRO A 38 14.16 -2.00 3.92
CA PRO A 38 15.21 -2.62 4.74
C PRO A 38 14.78 -3.94 5.37
N ALA A 39 15.76 -4.80 5.66
CA ALA A 39 15.51 -6.02 6.43
C ALA A 39 15.08 -5.69 7.87
N VAL A 40 14.24 -6.54 8.46
CA VAL A 40 13.86 -6.42 9.88
C VAL A 40 15.02 -6.93 10.73
N PRO A 41 15.55 -6.13 11.68
CA PRO A 41 16.52 -6.62 12.65
C PRO A 41 15.91 -7.84 13.38
N ASN A 42 16.67 -8.93 13.50
CA ASN A 42 16.25 -10.16 14.20
C ASN A 42 15.20 -11.04 13.49
N LYS A 43 14.90 -10.80 12.20
CA LYS A 43 14.12 -11.75 11.38
C LYS A 43 14.80 -12.06 10.06
N ARG A 44 15.32 -13.28 9.94
CA ARG A 44 15.93 -13.78 8.70
C ARG A 44 14.89 -13.75 7.57
N HIS A 45 15.26 -13.15 6.44
CA HIS A 45 14.43 -13.01 5.22
C HIS A 45 13.18 -12.12 5.32
N ALA A 46 12.95 -11.40 6.43
CA ALA A 46 11.85 -10.45 6.54
C ALA A 46 12.31 -9.01 6.26
N ARG A 47 11.48 -8.22 5.58
CA ARG A 47 11.68 -6.78 5.38
C ARG A 47 10.65 -5.98 6.16
N ILE A 48 10.99 -4.74 6.49
CA ILE A 48 10.06 -3.82 7.15
C ILE A 48 8.83 -3.69 6.26
N GLY A 49 7.65 -3.79 6.87
CA GLY A 49 6.41 -3.66 6.13
C GLY A 49 6.20 -2.23 5.64
N GLY A 50 5.92 -2.07 4.35
CA GLY A 50 5.51 -0.78 3.80
C GLY A 50 4.11 -0.34 4.25
N ARG A 51 3.68 0.85 3.78
CA ARG A 51 2.32 1.39 4.02
C ARG A 51 1.26 0.40 3.55
N LYS A 52 0.14 0.32 4.28
CA LYS A 52 -0.93 -0.66 4.04
C LYS A 52 -2.26 0.02 3.71
N MET A 53 -3.09 -0.68 2.94
CA MET A 53 -4.47 -0.33 2.63
C MET A 53 -5.34 -1.58 2.74
N SER A 54 -6.49 -1.51 3.41
CA SER A 54 -7.43 -2.64 3.47
C SER A 54 -8.13 -2.86 2.13
N GLY A 55 -8.68 -4.05 1.90
CA GLY A 55 -9.46 -4.33 0.69
C GLY A 55 -10.68 -3.41 0.56
N SER A 56 -11.39 -3.15 1.66
CA SER A 56 -12.54 -2.23 1.67
C SER A 56 -12.15 -0.79 1.34
N ALA A 57 -11.02 -0.30 1.85
CA ALA A 57 -10.52 1.03 1.51
C ALA A 57 -10.09 1.11 0.04
N PHE A 58 -9.46 0.05 -0.47
CA PHE A 58 -9.09 -0.04 -1.88
C PHE A 58 -10.31 -0.05 -2.80
N SER A 59 -11.35 -0.82 -2.49
CA SER A 59 -12.60 -0.81 -3.27
C SER A 59 -13.24 0.58 -3.29
N LYS A 60 -13.29 1.28 -2.15
CA LYS A 60 -13.80 2.66 -2.10
C LYS A 60 -12.97 3.63 -2.95
N LEU A 61 -11.64 3.47 -2.94
CA LEU A 61 -10.77 4.25 -3.81
C LEU A 61 -11.09 4.00 -5.29
N LEU A 62 -11.26 2.74 -5.71
CA LEU A 62 -11.58 2.42 -7.09
C LEU A 62 -12.94 2.98 -7.52
N SER A 63 -13.97 2.84 -6.68
CA SER A 63 -15.28 3.44 -6.97
C SER A 63 -15.18 4.96 -7.13
N ARG A 64 -14.38 5.63 -6.30
CA ARG A 64 -14.15 7.07 -6.40
C ARG A 64 -13.41 7.44 -7.70
N LEU A 65 -12.31 6.76 -8.00
CA LEU A 65 -11.51 7.01 -9.21
C LEU A 65 -12.33 6.76 -10.48
N ALA A 66 -13.15 5.70 -10.51
CA ALA A 66 -14.07 5.43 -11.61
C ALA A 66 -15.10 6.55 -11.78
N ALA A 67 -15.67 7.06 -10.68
CA ALA A 67 -16.62 8.18 -10.72
C ALA A 67 -15.96 9.50 -11.18
N GLU A 68 -14.66 9.67 -10.90
CA GLU A 68 -13.83 10.78 -11.41
C GLU A 68 -13.39 10.57 -12.88
N GLY A 69 -13.75 9.45 -13.51
CA GLY A 69 -13.45 9.16 -14.92
C GLY A 69 -12.06 8.57 -15.18
N HIS A 70 -11.35 8.11 -14.14
CA HIS A 70 -10.06 7.45 -14.31
C HIS A 70 -10.20 6.07 -14.97
N ASP A 71 -9.30 5.77 -15.91
CA ASP A 71 -9.21 4.45 -16.52
C ASP A 71 -8.56 3.44 -15.56
N LEU A 72 -9.36 2.48 -15.11
CA LEU A 72 -8.94 1.40 -14.21
C LEU A 72 -8.35 0.17 -14.92
N ALA A 73 -8.19 0.22 -16.25
CA ALA A 73 -7.37 -0.76 -16.98
C ALA A 73 -5.89 -0.62 -16.63
N HIS A 74 -5.46 0.56 -16.20
CA HIS A 74 -4.09 0.87 -15.79
C HIS A 74 -3.86 0.66 -14.29
N PRO A 75 -2.62 0.34 -13.85
CA PRO A 75 -2.28 0.26 -12.43
C PRO A 75 -2.49 1.59 -11.70
N VAL A 76 -3.25 1.55 -10.60
CA VAL A 76 -3.42 2.70 -9.73
C VAL A 76 -2.15 2.92 -8.90
N ASP A 77 -1.60 4.13 -8.92
CA ASP A 77 -0.49 4.52 -8.06
C ASP A 77 -0.97 4.92 -6.66
N LEU A 78 -0.61 4.13 -5.66
CA LEU A 78 -1.07 4.31 -4.28
C LEU A 78 -0.28 5.34 -3.47
N LYS A 79 0.78 5.97 -4.02
CA LYS A 79 1.64 6.93 -3.31
C LYS A 79 0.85 7.94 -2.47
N ASN A 80 -0.18 8.54 -3.06
CA ASN A 80 -1.02 9.57 -2.44
C ASN A 80 -2.33 9.02 -1.83
N HIS A 81 -2.61 7.73 -1.97
CA HIS A 81 -3.86 7.11 -1.52
C HIS A 81 -3.68 6.21 -0.30
N TRP A 82 -2.45 5.84 0.05
CA TRP A 82 -2.18 5.14 1.30
C TRP A 82 -2.85 5.83 2.48
N ALA A 83 -3.33 5.02 3.42
CA ALA A 83 -3.83 5.55 4.68
C ALA A 83 -2.80 6.52 5.28
N LYS A 84 -3.25 7.73 5.60
CA LYS A 84 -2.54 8.60 6.53
C LYS A 84 -2.55 7.89 7.89
N HIS A 85 -1.45 8.01 8.64
CA HIS A 85 -1.15 7.29 9.89
C HIS A 85 -2.37 6.71 10.65
N GLY A 86 -2.32 5.41 11.00
CA GLY A 86 -3.09 4.90 12.14
C GLY A 86 -4.48 4.27 11.90
N THR A 87 -4.77 3.65 10.75
CA THR A 87 -5.99 2.81 10.63
C THR A 87 -5.84 1.39 11.19
N ASN A 88 -4.72 1.06 11.81
CA ASN A 88 -4.57 -0.16 12.62
C ASN A 88 -4.95 0.13 14.08
N ARG A 89 -6.22 0.48 14.34
CA ARG A 89 -6.76 0.51 15.72
C ARG A 89 -7.38 -0.85 16.08
N TYR A 90 -6.61 -1.92 15.94
CA TYR A 90 -6.78 -3.07 16.83
C TYR A 90 -5.93 -2.81 18.06
N ILE A 91 -6.28 -1.78 18.83
CA ILE A 91 -5.87 -1.72 20.22
C ILE A 91 -6.99 -2.46 20.95
N THR A 92 -6.79 -3.74 21.19
CA THR A 92 -7.60 -4.44 22.20
C THR A 92 -7.14 -3.86 23.54
N ILE A 93 -7.83 -2.82 24.00
CA ILE A 93 -7.75 -2.42 25.40
C ILE A 93 -8.49 -3.52 26.16
N LYS A 94 -7.75 -4.34 26.89
CA LYS A 94 -8.29 -5.19 27.96
C LYS A 94 -8.36 -4.35 29.22
#